data_AF-A0A853EN57-F1
#
_entry.id   AF-A0A853EN57-F1
#
_cell.length_a   1.000
_cell.length_b   1.000
_cell.length_c   1.000
_cell.angle_alpha   90.00
_cell.angle_beta   90.00
_cell.angle_gamma   90.00
#
_symmetry.space_group_name_H-M   'P 1'
#
loop_
_entity.id
_entity.type
_entity.pdbx_description
1 polymer ?
#
loop_
_entity_poly.entity_id
_entity_poly.type
_entity_poly.pdbx_seq_one_letter_code
_entity_poly.pdbx_strand_id
1 'polypeptide(L)'
;MPASTVRTISAWLAAHRRAHDIRPAQRAATSWVQAVLALRWLIEATDLKTLARDSGISLATAYRYLHEALEVIAQRAPSLSQVLEQMR
;
A
#
# COMPACT_ATOMS: atom_id res chain seq x y z
N MET A 1 -3.23 -7.34 -11.78
CA MET A 1 -3.46 -5.90 -11.51
C MET A 1 -2.83 -4.99 -12.57
N PRO A 2 -3.45 -3.86 -12.96
CA PRO A 2 -2.85 -2.92 -13.92
C PRO A 2 -1.54 -2.31 -13.39
N ALA A 3 -0.48 -2.31 -14.20
CA ALA A 3 0.84 -1.79 -13.81
C ALA A 3 0.81 -0.29 -13.46
N SER A 4 -0.12 0.47 -14.04
CA SER A 4 -0.34 1.88 -13.75
C SER A 4 -0.80 2.10 -12.30
N THR A 5 -1.72 1.29 -11.80
CA THR A 5 -2.23 1.38 -10.42
C THR A 5 -1.13 1.11 -9.39
N VAL A 6 -0.34 0.06 -9.61
CA VAL A 6 0.82 -0.27 -8.76
C VAL A 6 1.80 0.90 -8.73
N ARG A 7 2.11 1.48 -9.90
CA ARG A 7 3.02 2.61 -10.03
C ARG A 7 2.53 3.82 -9.22
N THR A 8 1.26 4.20 -9.37
CA THR A 8 0.66 5.31 -8.62
C THR A 8 0.76 5.10 -7.12
N ILE A 9 0.33 3.94 -6.61
CA ILE A 9 0.36 3.66 -5.16
C ILE A 9 1.80 3.57 -4.65
N SER A 10 2.71 2.97 -5.42
CA SER A 10 4.14 2.91 -5.07
C SER A 10 4.78 4.29 -4.94
N ALA A 11 4.34 5.25 -5.75
CA ALA A 11 4.80 6.65 -5.70
C ALA A 11 4.24 7.38 -4.48
N TRP A 12 2.97 7.17 -4.15
CA TRP A 12 2.36 7.71 -2.91
C TRP A 12 3.05 7.16 -1.66
N LEU A 13 3.28 5.83 -1.61
CA LEU A 13 4.03 5.18 -0.54
C LEU A 13 5.46 5.70 -0.42
N ALA A 14 6.16 5.89 -1.55
CA ALA A 14 7.50 6.46 -1.52
C ALA A 14 7.51 7.89 -0.96
N ALA A 15 6.51 8.72 -1.33
CA ALA A 15 6.37 10.06 -0.78
C ALA A 15 6.04 10.04 0.71
N HIS A 16 5.11 9.20 1.15
CA HIS A 16 4.77 9.03 2.56
C HIS A 16 5.98 8.59 3.37
N ARG A 17 6.70 7.54 2.93
CA ARG A 17 7.91 7.06 3.61
C ARG A 17 8.99 8.12 3.71
N ARG A 18 9.20 8.95 2.67
CA ARG A 18 10.15 10.07 2.75
C ARG A 18 9.78 11.11 3.81
N ALA A 19 8.49 11.32 4.06
CA ALA A 19 8.01 12.27 5.04
C ALA A 19 8.02 11.71 6.48
N HIS A 20 7.79 10.40 6.65
CA HIS A 20 7.54 9.79 7.96
C HIS A 20 8.64 8.83 8.45
N ASP A 21 9.51 8.31 7.58
CA ASP A 21 10.55 7.36 8.00
C ASP A 21 11.68 8.08 8.75
N ILE A 22 11.86 7.74 10.03
CA ILE A 22 13.02 8.15 10.81
C ILE A 22 14.27 7.36 10.37
N ARG A 23 14.10 6.12 9.92
CA ARG A 23 15.20 5.21 9.51
C ARG A 23 14.88 4.48 8.20
N PRO A 24 14.97 5.14 7.03
CA PRO A 24 14.55 4.58 5.75
C PRO A 24 15.24 3.27 5.36
N ALA A 25 16.52 3.11 5.74
CA ALA A 25 17.32 1.93 5.43
C ALA A 25 16.87 0.65 6.15
N GLN A 26 16.03 0.73 7.19
CA GLN A 26 15.54 -0.43 7.93
C GLN A 26 14.31 -1.11 7.31
N ARG A 27 13.89 -0.63 6.14
CA ARG A 27 12.70 -1.15 5.47
C ARG A 27 13.05 -2.44 4.72
N ALA A 28 12.35 -3.52 5.07
CA ALA A 28 12.54 -4.85 4.51
C ALA A 28 12.05 -5.00 3.05
N ALA A 29 11.24 -4.06 2.53
CA ALA A 29 10.84 -4.05 1.14
C ALA A 29 10.72 -2.64 0.55
N THR A 30 10.75 -2.59 -0.80
CA THR A 30 10.54 -1.37 -1.57
C THR A 30 9.07 -0.93 -1.53
N SER A 31 8.79 0.34 -1.83
CA SER A 31 7.41 0.82 -1.95
C SER A 31 6.63 0.12 -3.06
N TRP A 32 7.32 -0.38 -4.09
CA TRP A 32 6.73 -1.20 -5.15
C TRP A 32 6.23 -2.54 -4.61
N VAL A 33 7.06 -3.28 -3.87
CA VAL A 33 6.67 -4.55 -3.26
C VAL A 33 5.52 -4.35 -2.28
N GLN A 34 5.57 -3.29 -1.47
CA GLN A 34 4.47 -2.91 -0.58
C GLN A 34 3.16 -2.59 -1.33
N ALA A 35 3.22 -1.87 -2.45
CA ALA A 35 2.06 -1.58 -3.28
C ALA A 35 1.45 -2.85 -3.89
N VAL A 36 2.29 -3.76 -4.41
CA VAL A 36 1.83 -5.05 -4.95
C VAL A 36 1.18 -5.88 -3.85
N LEU A 37 1.80 -5.98 -2.66
CA LEU A 37 1.26 -6.68 -1.50
C LEU A 37 -0.13 -6.15 -1.13
N ALA A 38 -0.28 -4.84 -0.98
CA ALA A 38 -1.55 -4.22 -0.63
C ALA A 38 -2.64 -4.46 -1.69
N LEU A 39 -2.29 -4.33 -2.98
CA LEU A 39 -3.23 -4.54 -4.06
C LEU A 39 -3.66 -6.00 -4.24
N ARG A 40 -2.74 -6.96 -4.07
CA ARG A 40 -3.08 -8.40 -4.10
C ARG A 40 -3.95 -8.78 -2.91
N TRP A 41 -3.74 -8.18 -1.75
CA TRP A 41 -4.63 -8.37 -0.61
C TRP A 41 -6.02 -7.77 -0.87
N LEU A 42 -6.08 -6.51 -1.35
CA LEU A 42 -7.33 -5.77 -1.51
C LEU A 42 -8.20 -6.29 -2.67
N ILE A 43 -7.59 -6.62 -3.80
CA ILE A 43 -8.32 -6.92 -5.05
C ILE A 43 -8.38 -8.43 -5.30
N GLU A 44 -7.28 -9.15 -5.02
CA GLU A 44 -7.19 -10.59 -5.29
C GLU A 44 -7.53 -11.43 -4.04
N ALA A 45 -7.87 -10.79 -2.91
CA ALA A 45 -8.14 -11.44 -1.62
C ALA A 45 -7.03 -12.44 -1.21
N THR A 46 -5.78 -12.19 -1.62
CA THR A 46 -4.67 -13.11 -1.36
C THR A 46 -4.31 -13.09 0.13
N ASP A 47 -4.17 -14.28 0.72
CA ASP A 47 -3.77 -14.43 2.12
C ASP A 47 -2.43 -13.77 2.43
N LEU A 48 -2.37 -13.05 3.55
CA LEU A 48 -1.21 -12.25 3.92
C LEU A 48 0.03 -13.09 4.27
N LYS A 49 -0.13 -14.35 4.73
CA LYS A 49 1.01 -15.25 4.93
C LYS A 49 1.65 -15.61 3.60
N THR A 50 0.84 -15.81 2.57
CA THR A 50 1.34 -16.04 1.21
C THR A 50 2.07 -14.83 0.66
N LEU A 51 1.49 -13.64 0.81
CA LEU A 51 2.14 -12.40 0.38
C LEU A 51 3.46 -12.11 1.12
N ALA A 52 3.52 -12.41 2.42
CA ALA A 52 4.73 -12.26 3.22
C ALA A 52 5.85 -13.17 2.71
N ARG A 53 5.52 -14.44 2.42
CA ARG A 53 6.44 -15.42 1.83
C ARG A 53 6.95 -14.98 0.47
N ASP A 54 6.04 -14.62 -0.45
CA ASP A 54 6.37 -14.19 -1.81
C ASP A 54 7.29 -12.95 -1.81
N SER A 55 7.12 -12.09 -0.80
CA SER A 55 7.89 -10.84 -0.65
C SER A 55 9.17 -11.00 0.18
N GLY A 56 9.45 -12.18 0.74
CA GLY A 56 10.62 -12.42 1.59
C GLY A 56 10.62 -11.64 2.92
N ILE A 57 9.45 -11.25 3.44
CA ILE A 57 9.32 -10.47 4.68
C ILE A 57 8.58 -11.26 5.76
N SER A 58 8.78 -10.88 7.03
CA SER A 58 8.01 -11.48 8.13
C SER A 58 6.53 -11.13 8.03
N LEU A 59 5.66 -12.00 8.56
CA LEU A 59 4.21 -11.75 8.62
C LEU A 59 3.88 -10.44 9.37
N ALA A 60 4.61 -10.15 10.45
CA ALA A 60 4.46 -8.89 11.17
C ALA A 60 4.81 -7.67 10.31
N THR A 61 5.84 -7.78 9.47
CA THR A 61 6.20 -6.72 8.50
C THR A 61 5.15 -6.59 7.40
N ALA A 62 4.60 -7.71 6.92
CA ALA A 62 3.51 -7.69 5.95
C ALA A 62 2.27 -6.98 6.49
N TYR A 63 1.85 -7.25 7.73
CA TYR A 63 0.75 -6.51 8.38
C TYR A 63 1.06 -5.01 8.51
N ARG A 64 2.25 -4.66 8.98
CA ARG A 64 2.66 -3.25 9.08
C ARG A 64 2.60 -2.53 7.73
N TYR A 65 3.12 -3.17 6.68
CA TYR A 65 3.09 -2.64 5.32
C TYR A 65 1.69 -2.56 4.74
N LEU A 66 0.82 -3.53 5.04
CA LEU A 66 -0.59 -3.50 4.65
C LEU A 66 -1.31 -2.31 5.29
N HIS A 67 -1.20 -2.13 6.61
CA HIS A 67 -1.86 -1.05 7.33
C HIS A 67 -1.40 0.33 6.84
N GLU A 68 -0.09 0.54 6.69
CA GLU A 68 0.45 1.78 6.15
C GLU A 68 -0.03 2.04 4.72
N ALA A 69 -0.10 1.02 3.87
CA ALA A 69 -0.61 1.19 2.51
C ALA A 69 -2.11 1.56 2.48
N LEU A 70 -2.92 0.96 3.35
CA LEU A 70 -4.33 1.30 3.49
C LEU A 70 -4.51 2.75 3.97
N GLU A 71 -3.68 3.20 4.91
CA GLU A 71 -3.69 4.58 5.38
C GLU A 71 -3.33 5.56 4.24
N VAL A 72 -2.25 5.30 3.51
CA VAL A 72 -1.82 6.13 2.37
C VAL A 72 -2.88 6.19 1.27
N ILE A 73 -3.54 5.07 0.97
CA ILE A 73 -4.64 5.04 -0.02
C ILE A 73 -5.83 5.84 0.50
N ALA A 74 -6.22 5.67 1.76
CA ALA A 74 -7.35 6.38 2.37
C ALA A 74 -7.14 7.91 2.36
N GLN A 75 -5.92 8.39 2.62
CA GLN A 75 -5.59 9.82 2.55
C GLN A 75 -5.78 10.44 1.14
N ARG A 76 -5.83 9.62 0.09
CA ARG A 76 -6.03 10.06 -1.30
C ARG A 76 -7.43 9.77 -1.84
N ALA A 77 -8.24 9.02 -1.10
CA ALA A 77 -9.60 8.73 -1.50
C ALA A 77 -10.49 9.97 -1.31
N PRO A 78 -11.41 10.24 -2.25
CA PRO A 78 -12.43 11.27 -2.03
C PRO A 78 -13.31 10.88 -0.84
N SER A 79 -13.77 11.87 -0.09
CA SER A 79 -14.75 11.65 0.98
C SER A 79 -16.09 11.22 0.37
N LEU A 80 -16.94 10.55 1.16
CA LEU A 80 -18.28 10.15 0.71
C LEU A 80 -19.07 11.36 0.17
N SER A 81 -19.00 12.49 0.87
CA SER A 81 -19.68 13.72 0.44
C SER A 81 -19.16 14.22 -0.91
N GLN A 82 -17.84 14.19 -1.15
CA GLN A 82 -17.24 14.59 -2.43
C GLN A 82 -17.69 13.68 -3.58
N VAL A 83 -17.79 12.37 -3.33
CA VAL A 83 -18.27 11.42 -4.34
C VAL A 83 -19.75 11.69 -4.66
N LEU A 84 -20.59 11.89 -3.64
CA LEU A 84 -22.00 12.18 -3.84
C LEU A 84 -22.24 13.49 -4.60
N GLU A 85 -21.41 14.51 -4.38
CA GLU A 85 -21.47 15.78 -5.13
C GLU A 85 -21.09 15.60 -6.60
N GLN A 86 -20.08 14.77 -6.92
CA GLN A 86 -19.66 14.50 -8.30
C GLN A 86 -20.69 13.68 -9.10
N MET A 87 -21.59 12.96 -8.44
CA MET A 87 -22.62 12.13 -9.07
C MET A 87 -23.93 12.88 -9.34
N ARG A 88 -24.04 14.14 -8.91
CA ARG A 88 -25.21 14.99 -9.08
C ARG A 88 -25.12 15.82 -10.37
#